data_AF-A0A4Q3EN21-F1
#
_entry.id   AF-A0A4Q3EN21-F1
#
_cell.length_a   1.000
_cell.length_b   1.000
_cell.length_c   1.000
_cell.angle_alpha   90.00
_cell.angle_beta   90.00
_cell.angle_gamma   90.00
#
_symmetry.space_group_name_H-M   'P 1'
#
loop_
_entity.id
_entity.type
_entity.pdbx_description
1 polymer ?
#
loop_
_entity_poly.entity_id
_entity_poly.type
_entity_poly.pdbx_seq_one_letter_code
_entity_poly.pdbx_strand_id
1 'polypeptide(L)'
;MKKTFIISGLSLLLAACGGNTDINTNDNDTTTIAVNTIVADTPETGTATPAPKPAVVQTDTTVTEKTVVVKVEEKVVAKPAAAAATGSVKGGQLLKASDCLACHKEDTKLVGPAYKDVAKKYAPTEANINMLAGKVISGGAGNWGQIPMSPHAGLSKSDAKEMVKYILAIK
;
A
#
# COMPACT_ATOMS: atom_id res chain seq x y z
N MET A 1 35.14 -59.70 -17.83
CA MET A 1 36.31 -59.13 -17.12
C MET A 1 35.82 -58.05 -16.17
N LYS A 2 36.46 -57.88 -15.00
CA LYS A 2 35.94 -57.07 -13.88
C LYS A 2 36.41 -55.61 -14.01
N LYS A 3 35.49 -54.63 -13.97
CA LYS A 3 35.82 -53.21 -13.70
C LYS A 3 34.73 -52.57 -12.83
N THR A 4 34.91 -52.71 -11.53
CA THR A 4 34.16 -51.98 -10.49
C THR A 4 34.57 -50.51 -10.53
N PHE A 5 33.60 -49.59 -10.57
CA PHE A 5 33.85 -48.18 -10.24
C PHE A 5 33.03 -47.82 -9.00
N ILE A 6 33.75 -47.53 -7.91
CA ILE A 6 33.20 -47.04 -6.66
C ILE A 6 33.15 -45.52 -6.79
N ILE A 7 31.95 -44.94 -6.73
CA ILE A 7 31.76 -43.50 -6.57
C ILE A 7 31.23 -43.28 -5.16
N SER A 8 32.03 -42.57 -4.36
CA SER A 8 31.78 -42.34 -2.94
C SER A 8 30.44 -41.64 -2.69
N GLY A 9 29.68 -42.12 -1.71
CA GLY A 9 28.39 -41.54 -1.35
C GLY A 9 28.55 -40.19 -0.65
N LEU A 10 28.05 -39.13 -1.28
CA LEU A 10 27.84 -37.84 -0.62
C LEU A 10 26.56 -37.91 0.22
N SER A 11 26.65 -38.57 1.38
CA SER A 11 25.53 -38.63 2.33
C SER A 11 25.34 -37.29 3.03
N LEU A 12 24.20 -36.68 2.72
CA LEU A 12 23.55 -35.63 3.50
C LEU A 12 23.57 -35.97 5.00
N LEU A 13 24.12 -35.09 5.84
CA LEU A 13 23.79 -35.07 7.26
C LEU A 13 23.01 -33.79 7.57
N LEU A 14 21.73 -33.99 7.91
CA LEU A 14 20.73 -32.96 8.09
C LEU A 14 20.79 -32.42 9.52
N ALA A 15 21.49 -31.29 9.72
CA ALA A 15 21.50 -30.59 11.00
C ALA A 15 20.20 -29.77 11.17
N ALA A 16 19.18 -30.41 11.74
CA ALA A 16 17.96 -29.73 12.16
C ALA A 16 18.23 -28.87 13.40
N CYS A 17 18.14 -27.55 13.28
CA CYS A 17 17.89 -26.65 14.40
C CYS A 17 16.39 -26.35 14.42
N GLY A 18 15.71 -26.68 15.53
CA GLY A 18 14.29 -26.42 15.72
C GLY A 18 14.05 -25.50 16.93
N GLY A 19 12.97 -24.72 16.88
CA GLY A 19 12.54 -23.78 17.94
C GLY A 19 13.31 -22.44 17.87
N ASN A 20 12.66 -21.27 17.86
CA ASN A 20 11.52 -20.90 18.69
C ASN A 20 10.43 -20.13 17.94
N THR A 21 9.20 -20.22 18.47
CA THR A 21 8.08 -19.36 18.13
C THR A 21 7.78 -18.48 19.34
N ASP A 22 8.21 -17.22 19.30
CA ASP A 22 7.80 -16.19 20.25
C ASP A 22 7.35 -14.98 19.41
N ILE A 23 6.05 -14.81 19.26
CA ILE A 23 5.20 -13.93 20.09
C ILE A 23 5.43 -12.45 19.72
N ASN A 24 4.39 -11.90 19.10
CA ASN A 24 4.24 -10.49 18.79
C ASN A 24 3.50 -9.83 19.96
N THR A 25 4.23 -9.26 20.92
CA THR A 25 3.62 -8.36 21.91
C THR A 25 3.76 -6.90 21.45
N ASN A 26 2.61 -6.24 21.32
CA ASN A 26 2.54 -4.79 21.31
C ASN A 26 2.55 -4.31 22.78
N ASP A 27 3.73 -4.22 23.37
CA ASP A 27 3.89 -3.68 24.72
C ASP A 27 4.05 -2.15 24.65
N ASN A 28 2.91 -1.47 24.64
CA ASN A 28 2.82 -0.13 25.19
C ASN A 28 2.77 -0.26 26.71
N ASP A 29 3.93 -0.15 27.38
CA ASP A 29 3.95 0.13 28.80
C ASP A 29 4.89 1.28 29.15
N THR A 30 4.42 2.09 30.09
CA THR A 30 5.06 3.29 30.62
C THR A 30 5.95 2.91 31.78
N THR A 31 7.28 3.02 31.63
CA THR A 31 8.18 3.09 32.80
C THR A 31 9.38 3.98 32.53
N THR A 32 9.28 5.20 33.05
CA THR A 32 10.30 5.83 33.91
C THR A 32 11.78 5.54 33.58
N ILE A 33 12.38 6.33 32.69
CA ILE A 33 13.84 6.39 32.59
C ILE A 33 14.38 7.31 33.69
N ALA A 34 15.36 6.79 34.42
CA ALA A 34 15.98 7.45 35.56
C ALA A 34 16.87 8.64 35.16
N VAL A 35 17.02 9.56 36.12
CA VAL A 35 17.88 10.73 36.07
C VAL A 35 19.35 10.34 35.87
N ASN A 36 20.04 11.02 34.96
CA ASN A 36 21.47 11.29 35.15
C ASN A 36 21.78 12.74 34.69
N THR A 37 22.55 13.45 35.50
CA THR A 37 22.63 14.92 35.52
C THR A 37 24.03 15.41 35.08
N ILE A 38 24.15 16.68 34.66
CA ILE A 38 25.38 17.53 34.51
C ILE A 38 26.46 17.03 33.52
N VAL A 39 27.17 17.84 32.70
CA VAL A 39 27.35 19.31 32.47
C VAL A 39 27.63 19.53 30.94
N ALA A 40 27.78 20.71 30.32
CA ALA A 40 27.98 22.11 30.72
C ALA A 40 27.38 23.12 29.70
N ASP A 41 27.55 24.43 29.96
CA ASP A 41 27.23 25.59 29.12
C ASP A 41 27.88 25.68 27.72
N THR A 42 27.15 26.32 26.78
CA THR A 42 27.64 27.35 25.83
C THR A 42 26.41 28.18 25.35
N PRO A 43 26.48 29.52 25.23
CA PRO A 43 25.29 30.38 25.23
C PRO A 43 24.57 30.59 23.88
N GLU A 44 23.37 31.16 23.99
CA GLU A 44 22.39 31.44 22.93
C GLU A 44 22.81 32.51 21.91
N THR A 45 22.24 32.48 20.69
CA THR A 45 21.53 33.65 20.08
C THR A 45 20.87 33.35 18.71
N GLY A 46 19.56 33.60 18.61
CA GLY A 46 18.80 33.80 17.35
C GLY A 46 18.47 32.55 16.50
N THR A 47 17.32 32.44 15.82
CA THR A 47 16.14 33.33 15.73
C THR A 47 14.89 32.50 15.34
N ALA A 48 13.68 32.99 15.63
CA ALA A 48 12.37 32.38 15.29
C ALA A 48 12.16 32.17 13.77
N THR A 49 11.24 31.33 13.24
CA THR A 49 9.82 31.13 13.61
C THR A 49 9.29 29.76 13.13
N PRO A 50 8.33 29.11 13.85
CA PRO A 50 7.79 27.78 13.50
C PRO A 50 6.80 27.73 12.33
N ALA A 51 6.67 26.54 11.74
CA ALA A 51 5.67 26.23 10.71
C ALA A 51 4.26 26.01 11.31
N PRO A 52 3.18 26.49 10.66
CA PRO A 52 1.81 26.22 11.08
C PRO A 52 1.35 24.81 10.64
N LYS A 53 1.15 23.93 11.61
CA LYS A 53 0.43 22.66 11.46
C LYS A 53 -1.08 22.94 11.33
N PRO A 54 -1.78 22.50 10.26
CA PRO A 54 -3.24 22.56 10.22
C PRO A 54 -3.85 21.70 11.33
N ALA A 55 -4.73 22.30 12.13
CA ALA A 55 -5.40 21.62 13.22
C ALA A 55 -6.47 20.64 12.70
N VAL A 56 -6.64 19.54 13.43
CA VAL A 56 -7.77 18.62 13.23
C VAL A 56 -9.02 19.27 13.82
N VAL A 57 -10.06 19.42 13.00
CA VAL A 57 -11.42 19.73 13.46
C VAL A 57 -12.28 18.49 13.20
N GLN A 58 -12.56 17.74 14.27
CA GLN A 58 -13.73 16.87 14.28
C GLN A 58 -14.97 17.73 14.43
N THR A 59 -15.97 17.50 13.59
CA THR A 59 -17.36 17.88 13.87
C THR A 59 -18.21 16.65 13.68
N ASP A 60 -18.69 16.08 14.78
CA ASP A 60 -19.83 15.17 14.75
C ASP A 60 -21.05 15.91 14.18
N THR A 61 -21.79 15.24 13.31
CA THR A 61 -23.15 15.65 12.97
C THR A 61 -23.99 14.40 12.81
N THR A 62 -24.67 14.07 13.90
CA THR A 62 -25.75 13.10 13.95
C THR A 62 -26.85 13.52 12.97
N VAL A 63 -27.17 12.66 11.99
CA VAL A 63 -28.45 12.73 11.29
C VAL A 63 -29.18 11.41 11.47
N THR A 64 -30.21 11.53 12.31
CA THR A 64 -31.34 10.65 12.57
C THR A 64 -31.72 9.70 11.44
N GLU A 65 -31.75 8.42 11.80
CA GLU A 65 -32.78 7.44 11.45
C GLU A 65 -33.83 7.87 10.40
N LYS A 66 -33.80 7.22 9.23
CA LYS A 66 -35.06 6.85 8.57
C LYS A 66 -34.98 5.51 7.84
N THR A 67 -35.50 4.49 8.52
CA THR A 67 -35.83 3.19 7.96
C THR A 67 -36.65 3.33 6.69
N VAL A 68 -36.14 2.78 5.58
CA VAL A 68 -36.96 2.36 4.44
C VAL A 68 -36.67 0.89 4.18
N VAL A 69 -37.50 0.05 4.79
CA VAL A 69 -37.61 -1.36 4.44
C VAL A 69 -38.11 -1.50 3.01
N VAL A 70 -37.30 -2.07 2.12
CA VAL A 70 -37.78 -2.72 0.91
C VAL A 70 -37.38 -4.18 0.97
N LYS A 71 -38.27 -4.99 1.56
CA LYS A 71 -38.23 -6.44 1.46
C LYS A 71 -38.62 -6.82 0.03
N VAL A 72 -37.66 -7.34 -0.74
CA VAL A 72 -37.91 -8.08 -1.98
C VAL A 72 -37.18 -9.41 -1.87
N GLU A 73 -37.96 -10.46 -1.61
CA GLU A 73 -37.47 -11.83 -1.61
C GLU A 73 -37.51 -12.42 -3.02
N GLU A 74 -36.41 -13.08 -3.38
CA GLU A 74 -36.33 -14.20 -4.34
C GLU A 74 -36.76 -13.92 -5.82
N LYS A 75 -35.89 -14.02 -6.84
CA LYS A 75 -35.28 -15.27 -7.34
C LYS A 75 -34.41 -15.01 -8.60
N VAL A 76 -33.42 -15.89 -8.89
CA VAL A 76 -32.72 -16.16 -10.19
C VAL A 76 -32.02 -14.98 -10.94
N VAL A 77 -30.88 -15.12 -11.66
CA VAL A 77 -29.90 -16.20 -11.91
C VAL A 77 -28.48 -15.58 -11.76
N ALA A 78 -27.45 -16.38 -11.44
CA ALA A 78 -26.07 -15.89 -11.30
C ALA A 78 -25.40 -15.46 -12.62
N LYS A 79 -24.84 -14.23 -12.63
CA LYS A 79 -23.61 -13.86 -13.34
C LYS A 79 -22.88 -12.77 -12.55
N PRO A 80 -21.72 -13.05 -11.90
CA PRO A 80 -20.99 -12.03 -11.16
C PRO A 80 -20.23 -11.10 -12.13
N ALA A 81 -20.92 -10.10 -12.65
CA ALA A 81 -20.36 -9.10 -13.57
C ALA A 81 -20.89 -7.68 -13.31
N ALA A 82 -21.16 -7.33 -12.04
CA ALA A 82 -21.65 -6.00 -11.65
C ALA A 82 -21.30 -5.65 -10.18
N ALA A 83 -20.00 -5.64 -9.83
CA ALA A 83 -19.53 -5.16 -8.52
C ALA A 83 -18.39 -4.10 -8.60
N ALA A 84 -17.96 -3.72 -9.81
CA ALA A 84 -16.78 -2.89 -10.03
C ALA A 84 -17.02 -1.37 -10.02
N ALA A 85 -18.28 -0.91 -9.98
CA ALA A 85 -18.62 0.50 -10.21
C ALA A 85 -18.35 1.43 -9.00
N THR A 86 -18.39 0.92 -7.77
CA THR A 86 -18.25 1.74 -6.56
C THR A 86 -16.80 2.12 -6.23
N GLY A 87 -15.81 1.36 -6.73
CA GLY A 87 -14.38 1.62 -6.50
C GLY A 87 -13.80 2.82 -7.25
N SER A 88 -14.61 3.57 -8.02
CA SER A 88 -14.13 4.68 -8.85
C SER A 88 -14.10 6.03 -8.14
N VAL A 89 -15.03 6.32 -7.22
CA VAL A 89 -15.12 7.67 -6.62
C VAL A 89 -14.08 7.87 -5.51
N LYS A 90 -13.82 6.87 -4.67
CA LYS A 90 -12.77 6.95 -3.63
C LYS A 90 -11.37 6.97 -4.25
N GLY A 91 -11.08 6.07 -5.20
CA GLY A 91 -9.78 6.01 -5.87
C GLY A 91 -9.38 7.30 -6.57
N GLY A 92 -10.31 7.94 -7.30
CA GLY A 92 -10.06 9.21 -7.97
C GLY A 92 -9.83 10.39 -7.02
N GLN A 93 -10.49 10.41 -5.85
CA GLN A 93 -10.23 11.42 -4.80
C GLN A 93 -8.85 11.21 -4.16
N LEU A 94 -8.51 9.97 -3.82
CA LEU A 94 -7.21 9.62 -3.27
C LEU A 94 -6.05 10.00 -4.20
N LEU A 95 -6.18 9.73 -5.52
CA LEU A 95 -5.21 10.16 -6.53
C LEU A 95 -4.97 11.68 -6.52
N LYS A 96 -6.06 12.46 -6.42
CA LYS A 96 -6.01 13.94 -6.42
C LYS A 96 -5.48 14.53 -5.12
N ALA A 97 -5.68 13.84 -4.01
CA ALA A 97 -5.15 14.21 -2.69
C ALA A 97 -3.68 13.77 -2.48
N SER A 98 -3.13 12.99 -3.41
CA SER A 98 -1.76 12.45 -3.36
C SER A 98 -0.85 13.14 -4.38
N ASP A 99 0.46 12.88 -4.27
CA ASP A 99 1.51 13.42 -5.13
C ASP A 99 1.55 12.81 -6.55
N CYS A 100 0.70 11.80 -6.83
CA CYS A 100 0.69 11.03 -8.09
C CYS A 100 0.63 11.90 -9.36
N LEU A 101 -0.07 13.04 -9.30
CA LEU A 101 -0.26 13.97 -10.42
C LEU A 101 1.00 14.77 -10.82
N ALA A 102 2.08 14.72 -10.02
CA ALA A 102 3.37 15.27 -10.37
C ALA A 102 4.10 14.43 -11.44
N CYS A 103 3.90 13.11 -11.42
CA CYS A 103 4.61 12.16 -12.29
C CYS A 103 3.72 11.52 -13.37
N HIS A 104 2.40 11.50 -13.17
CA HIS A 104 1.42 10.90 -14.09
C HIS A 104 0.34 11.90 -14.51
N LYS A 105 -0.20 11.70 -15.72
CA LYS A 105 -1.43 12.34 -16.21
C LYS A 105 -2.38 11.26 -16.72
N GLU A 106 -3.62 11.64 -17.01
CA GLU A 106 -4.64 10.69 -17.44
C GLU A 106 -4.35 10.10 -18.82
N ASP A 107 -4.08 10.95 -19.80
CA ASP A 107 -3.96 10.64 -21.23
C ASP A 107 -2.53 10.77 -21.79
N THR A 108 -1.66 11.49 -21.08
CA THR A 108 -0.35 11.92 -21.57
C THR A 108 0.78 11.33 -20.72
N LYS A 109 1.80 10.78 -21.37
CA LYS A 109 3.02 10.35 -20.67
C LYS A 109 3.79 11.57 -20.15
N LEU A 110 4.17 11.52 -18.87
CA LEU A 110 5.08 12.48 -18.24
C LEU A 110 6.32 11.71 -17.75
N VAL A 111 6.62 11.71 -16.46
CA VAL A 111 7.68 10.86 -15.88
C VAL A 111 7.24 9.40 -15.95
N GLY A 112 6.07 9.09 -15.36
CA GLY A 112 5.40 7.81 -15.47
C GLY A 112 4.57 7.68 -16.77
N PRO A 113 4.01 6.49 -17.05
CA PRO A 113 3.01 6.29 -18.11
C PRO A 113 1.72 7.08 -17.86
N ALA A 114 0.95 7.35 -18.91
CA ALA A 114 -0.43 7.83 -18.77
C ALA A 114 -1.30 6.78 -18.06
N TYR A 115 -2.29 7.20 -17.26
CA TYR A 115 -3.20 6.25 -16.60
C TYR A 115 -3.99 5.41 -17.62
N LYS A 116 -4.39 6.00 -18.76
CA LYS A 116 -5.01 5.26 -19.87
C LYS A 116 -4.12 4.17 -20.44
N ASP A 117 -2.80 4.36 -20.46
CA ASP A 117 -1.89 3.31 -20.95
C ASP A 117 -1.73 2.18 -19.94
N VAL A 118 -1.77 2.49 -18.63
CA VAL A 118 -1.85 1.47 -17.58
C VAL A 118 -3.14 0.65 -17.72
N ALA A 119 -4.28 1.31 -17.94
CA ALA A 119 -5.58 0.65 -18.17
C ALA A 119 -5.60 -0.22 -19.44
N LYS A 120 -4.98 0.24 -20.53
CA LYS A 120 -4.82 -0.57 -21.77
C LYS A 120 -3.92 -1.79 -21.58
N LYS A 121 -2.85 -1.67 -20.76
CA LYS A 121 -1.86 -2.74 -20.55
C LYS A 121 -2.33 -3.83 -19.56
N TYR A 122 -3.16 -3.47 -18.59
CA TYR A 122 -3.57 -4.38 -17.51
C TYR A 122 -5.10 -4.50 -17.43
N ALA A 123 -5.62 -5.71 -17.67
CA ALA A 123 -7.03 -6.00 -17.45
C ALA A 123 -7.43 -5.75 -15.96
N PRO A 124 -8.66 -5.26 -15.67
CA PRO A 124 -9.14 -4.96 -14.32
C PRO A 124 -9.50 -6.23 -13.53
N THR A 125 -8.50 -7.07 -13.25
CA THR A 125 -8.61 -8.29 -12.43
C THR A 125 -8.05 -8.04 -11.04
N GLU A 126 -8.55 -8.76 -10.04
CA GLU A 126 -8.01 -8.66 -8.67
C GLU A 126 -6.50 -8.98 -8.62
N ALA A 127 -5.99 -9.90 -9.45
CA ALA A 127 -4.56 -10.18 -9.53
C ALA A 127 -3.75 -8.93 -9.97
N ASN A 128 -4.20 -8.24 -11.03
CA ASN A 128 -3.56 -7.01 -11.50
C ASN A 128 -3.72 -5.86 -10.49
N ILE A 129 -4.90 -5.72 -9.88
CA ILE A 129 -5.16 -4.71 -8.83
C ILE A 129 -4.21 -4.91 -7.64
N ASN A 130 -4.06 -6.15 -7.15
CA ASN A 130 -3.14 -6.48 -6.06
C ASN A 130 -1.66 -6.23 -6.43
N MET A 131 -1.24 -6.63 -7.63
CA MET A 131 0.12 -6.43 -8.13
C MET A 131 0.47 -4.94 -8.28
N LEU A 132 -0.40 -4.17 -8.94
CA LEU A 132 -0.19 -2.75 -9.19
C LEU A 132 -0.27 -1.93 -7.89
N ALA A 133 -1.18 -2.25 -6.97
CA ALA A 133 -1.20 -1.64 -5.64
C ALA A 133 0.09 -1.92 -4.85
N GLY A 134 0.64 -3.13 -4.99
CA GLY A 134 1.97 -3.46 -4.48
C GLY A 134 3.07 -2.57 -5.08
N LYS A 135 3.07 -2.39 -6.41
CA LYS A 135 4.02 -1.52 -7.12
C LYS A 135 3.90 -0.04 -6.74
N VAL A 136 2.69 0.46 -6.45
CA VAL A 136 2.49 1.83 -5.93
C VAL A 136 3.19 2.00 -4.58
N ILE A 137 3.01 1.05 -3.66
CA ILE A 137 3.59 1.12 -2.32
C ILE A 137 5.11 0.91 -2.34
N SER A 138 5.59 -0.10 -3.09
CA SER A 138 7.01 -0.48 -3.13
C SER A 138 7.87 0.34 -4.10
N GLY A 139 7.25 1.09 -5.01
CA GLY A 139 7.92 1.64 -6.19
C GLY A 139 8.39 0.55 -7.17
N GLY A 140 9.21 0.95 -8.14
CA GLY A 140 9.90 0.03 -9.06
C GLY A 140 10.21 0.62 -10.45
N ALA A 141 10.99 -0.14 -11.25
CA ALA A 141 11.42 0.23 -12.60
C ALA A 141 11.17 -0.90 -13.63
N GLY A 142 11.53 -0.67 -14.89
CA GLY A 142 11.59 -1.68 -15.95
C GLY A 142 10.27 -1.87 -16.73
N ASN A 143 9.12 -1.90 -16.05
CA ASN A 143 7.81 -2.14 -16.70
C ASN A 143 7.39 -1.06 -17.73
N TRP A 144 7.97 0.14 -17.63
CA TRP A 144 7.60 1.35 -18.40
C TRP A 144 8.81 2.21 -18.83
N GLY A 145 10.04 1.72 -18.61
CA GLY A 145 11.27 2.46 -18.83
C GLY A 145 12.30 2.26 -17.71
N GLN A 146 13.45 2.93 -17.84
CA GLN A 146 14.56 2.85 -16.87
C GLN A 146 14.37 3.75 -15.64
N ILE A 147 13.56 4.80 -15.75
CA ILE A 147 13.27 5.70 -14.62
C ILE A 147 12.41 4.96 -13.58
N PRO A 148 12.86 4.82 -12.32
CA PRO A 148 12.06 4.20 -11.27
C PRO A 148 10.92 5.12 -10.83
N MET A 149 9.78 4.54 -10.48
CA MET A 149 8.78 5.18 -9.64
C MET A 149 9.19 5.02 -8.17
N SER A 150 9.19 6.12 -7.41
CA SER A 150 9.51 6.13 -5.99
C SER A 150 8.48 5.31 -5.17
N PRO A 151 8.86 4.73 -4.01
CA PRO A 151 7.92 4.04 -3.13
C PRO A 151 6.97 5.02 -2.42
N HIS A 152 5.66 4.76 -2.48
CA HIS A 152 4.65 5.50 -1.70
C HIS A 152 4.29 4.73 -0.42
N ALA A 153 5.29 4.50 0.45
CA ALA A 153 5.20 3.63 1.62
C ALA A 153 4.14 4.06 2.67
N GLY A 154 3.71 5.32 2.67
CA GLY A 154 2.64 5.83 3.54
C GLY A 154 1.22 5.44 3.11
N LEU A 155 1.03 4.83 1.93
CA LEU A 155 -0.28 4.41 1.46
C LEU A 155 -0.68 3.05 2.02
N SER A 156 -1.91 2.94 2.54
CA SER A 156 -2.48 1.65 2.92
C SER A 156 -2.70 0.78 1.68
N LYS A 157 -2.54 -0.55 1.83
CA LYS A 157 -2.84 -1.49 0.73
C LYS A 157 -4.31 -1.44 0.29
N SER A 158 -5.22 -1.00 1.15
CA SER A 158 -6.64 -0.81 0.79
C SER A 158 -6.80 0.38 -0.15
N ASP A 159 -6.24 1.53 0.23
CA ASP A 159 -6.35 2.77 -0.54
C ASP A 159 -5.61 2.67 -1.88
N ALA A 160 -4.44 2.05 -1.90
CA ALA A 160 -3.70 1.76 -3.13
C ALA A 160 -4.50 0.87 -4.11
N LYS A 161 -5.33 -0.07 -3.62
CA LYS A 161 -6.24 -0.84 -4.49
C LYS A 161 -7.35 0.03 -5.06
N GLU A 162 -7.97 0.90 -4.26
CA GLU A 162 -9.01 1.81 -4.74
C GLU A 162 -8.47 2.78 -5.80
N MET A 163 -7.28 3.35 -5.56
CA MET A 163 -6.53 4.14 -6.54
C MET A 163 -6.33 3.38 -7.87
N VAL A 164 -5.87 2.12 -7.80
CA VAL A 164 -5.63 1.29 -8.99
C VAL A 164 -6.94 0.88 -9.68
N LYS A 165 -8.00 0.55 -8.95
CA LYS A 165 -9.33 0.28 -9.52
C LYS A 165 -9.84 1.46 -10.34
N TYR A 166 -9.67 2.69 -9.83
CA TYR A 166 -9.98 3.90 -10.56
C TYR A 166 -9.12 4.01 -11.84
N ILE A 167 -7.79 3.87 -11.74
CA ILE A 167 -6.87 3.92 -12.90
C ILE A 167 -7.29 2.93 -14.00
N LEU A 168 -7.58 1.67 -13.66
CA LEU A 168 -7.96 0.64 -14.62
C LEU A 168 -9.39 0.80 -15.20
N ALA A 169 -10.19 1.73 -14.67
CA ALA A 169 -11.52 2.06 -15.21
C ALA A 169 -11.49 3.17 -16.28
N ILE A 170 -10.38 3.93 -16.38
CA ILE A 170 -10.18 5.02 -17.34
C ILE A 170 -10.00 4.44 -18.76
N LYS A 171 -10.63 5.07 -19.75
CA LYS A 171 -10.58 4.68 -21.18
C LYS A 171 -9.89 5.76 -22.01
#